data_AF-A0A7J6TRL5-F1
#
_entry.id   AF-A0A7J6TRL5-F1
#
_cell.length_a   1.000
_cell.length_b   1.000
_cell.length_c   1.000
_cell.angle_alpha   90.00
_cell.angle_beta   90.00
_cell.angle_gamma   90.00
#
_symmetry.space_group_name_H-M   'P 1'
#
loop_
_entity.id
_entity.type
_entity.pdbx_description
1 polymer ?
#
loop_
_entity_poly.entity_id
_entity_poly.type
_entity_poly.pdbx_seq_one_letter_code
_entity_poly.pdbx_strand_id
1 'polypeptide(L)'
;EDLQSQNAVWLERQRQAEQDRTMLIGALEKERANLASVRAERLRTWEQRHEVSKDITSISVKQWQDTTGSAPKIPDSSKGVVASQGAAGAPHSPVDPRKGIPAKQASPVVTVRRLGDPMVSTELEGSRRITCSAEDLIEAGFFPTTPIAYTEKDAILYALGVGATERKYVYENHPDFAVLPTMIFATTFKGDESSKTQPFPPPQLLMDLDIFKGKVIIDAERSMEVLKGPLPVSV
;
A
#
# COMPACT_ATOMS: atom_id res chain seq x y z
N GLU A 1 4.95 58.65 -49.34
CA GLU A 1 5.19 57.25 -49.72
C GLU A 1 5.49 56.37 -48.50
N ASP A 2 6.22 56.87 -47.50
CA ASP A 2 6.59 56.12 -46.27
C ASP A 2 5.44 55.53 -45.44
N LEU A 3 4.28 56.20 -45.36
CA LEU A 3 3.12 55.66 -44.63
C LEU A 3 2.50 54.45 -45.33
N GLN A 4 2.53 54.40 -46.66
CA GLN A 4 1.99 53.28 -47.42
C GLN A 4 2.89 52.05 -47.30
N SER A 5 4.21 52.24 -47.31
CA SER A 5 5.17 51.15 -47.12
C SER A 5 5.12 50.60 -45.68
N GLN A 6 4.99 51.46 -44.67
CA GLN A 6 4.79 51.02 -43.28
C GLN A 6 3.51 50.20 -43.09
N ASN A 7 2.40 50.65 -43.69
CA ASN A 7 1.14 49.89 -43.64
C ASN A 7 1.26 48.51 -44.31
N ALA A 8 1.98 48.42 -45.45
CA ALA A 8 2.21 47.15 -46.12
C ALA A 8 3.03 46.17 -45.26
N VAL A 9 4.09 46.65 -44.60
CA VAL A 9 4.90 45.84 -43.66
C VAL A 9 4.06 45.37 -42.48
N TRP A 10 3.19 46.23 -41.94
CA TRP A 10 2.33 45.86 -40.82
C TRP A 10 1.32 44.78 -41.19
N LEU A 11 0.68 44.90 -42.36
CA LEU A 11 -0.25 43.88 -42.87
C LEU A 11 0.44 42.54 -43.12
N GLU A 12 1.67 42.55 -43.65
CA GLU A 12 2.42 41.32 -43.87
C GLU A 12 2.82 40.63 -42.54
N ARG A 13 3.20 41.42 -41.53
CA ARG A 13 3.45 40.88 -40.18
C ARG A 13 2.19 40.29 -39.55
N GLN A 14 1.04 40.93 -39.75
CA GLN A 14 -0.24 40.40 -39.29
C GLN A 14 -0.55 39.07 -39.98
N ARG A 15 -0.37 38.99 -41.30
CA ARG A 15 -0.55 37.76 -42.08
C ARG A 15 0.34 36.63 -41.58
N GLN A 16 1.61 36.92 -41.30
CA GLN A 16 2.55 35.94 -40.74
C GLN A 16 2.10 35.45 -39.36
N ALA A 17 1.69 36.37 -38.47
CA ALA A 17 1.19 36.02 -37.14
C ALA A 17 -0.07 35.13 -37.20
N GLU A 18 -0.96 35.35 -38.17
CA GLU A 18 -2.14 34.52 -38.40
C GLU A 18 -1.79 33.12 -38.93
N GLN A 19 -0.77 33.01 -39.79
CA GLN A 19 -0.25 31.72 -40.26
C GLN A 19 0.37 30.92 -39.11
N ASP A 20 1.22 31.56 -38.30
CA ASP A 20 1.88 30.92 -37.16
C ASP A 20 0.83 30.45 -36.13
N ARG A 21 -0.20 31.27 -35.87
CA ARG A 21 -1.32 30.90 -35.00
C ARG A 21 -2.04 29.66 -35.51
N THR A 22 -2.34 29.60 -36.80
CA THR A 22 -3.06 28.47 -37.41
C THR A 22 -2.23 27.19 -37.32
N MET A 23 -0.92 27.29 -37.59
CA MET A 23 0.02 26.18 -37.45
C MET A 23 0.07 25.65 -36.01
N LEU A 24 0.14 26.55 -35.03
CA LEU A 24 0.19 26.17 -33.61
C LEU A 24 -1.11 25.52 -33.14
N ILE A 25 -2.27 26.03 -33.57
CA ILE A 25 -3.57 25.40 -33.28
C ILE A 25 -3.62 23.98 -33.84
N GLY A 26 -3.23 23.78 -35.11
CA GLY A 26 -3.21 22.45 -35.72
C GLY A 26 -2.25 21.48 -35.03
N ALA A 27 -1.09 21.96 -34.56
CA ALA A 27 -0.15 21.16 -33.77
C ALA A 27 -0.77 20.72 -32.42
N LEU A 28 -1.42 21.64 -31.71
CA LEU A 28 -2.08 21.32 -30.44
C LEU A 28 -3.27 20.35 -30.62
N GLU A 29 -4.05 20.50 -31.68
CA GLU A 29 -5.13 19.58 -32.00
C GLU A 29 -4.62 18.16 -32.29
N LYS A 30 -3.49 18.04 -33.02
CA LYS A 30 -2.84 16.77 -33.27
C LYS A 30 -2.32 16.12 -31.98
N GLU A 31 -1.68 16.88 -31.10
CA GLU A 31 -1.22 16.36 -29.79
C GLU A 31 -2.38 15.94 -28.91
N ARG A 32 -3.48 16.71 -28.90
CA ARG A 32 -4.71 16.34 -28.19
C ARG A 32 -5.29 15.03 -28.70
N ALA A 33 -5.33 14.83 -30.02
CA ALA A 33 -5.80 13.58 -30.63
C ALA A 33 -4.89 12.40 -30.26
N ASN A 34 -3.57 12.60 -30.25
CA ASN A 34 -2.60 11.58 -29.83
C ASN A 34 -2.80 11.20 -28.35
N LEU A 35 -2.94 12.18 -27.45
CA LEU A 35 -3.22 11.94 -26.04
C LEU A 35 -4.54 11.18 -25.82
N ALA A 36 -5.57 11.50 -26.60
CA ALA A 36 -6.84 10.77 -26.55
C ALA A 36 -6.65 9.29 -26.97
N SER A 37 -5.86 9.03 -28.02
CA SER A 37 -5.52 7.67 -28.45
C SER A 37 -4.79 6.88 -27.37
N VAL A 38 -3.74 7.47 -26.76
CA VAL A 38 -2.97 6.82 -25.68
C VAL A 38 -3.85 6.50 -24.47
N ARG A 39 -4.80 7.38 -24.11
CA ARG A 39 -5.75 7.12 -23.02
C ARG A 39 -6.69 5.96 -23.35
N ALA A 40 -7.19 5.89 -24.59
CA ALA A 40 -8.03 4.79 -25.03
C ALA A 40 -7.29 3.44 -25.01
N GLU A 41 -6.04 3.41 -25.47
CA GLU A 41 -5.19 2.21 -25.40
C GLU A 41 -4.93 1.78 -23.96
N ARG A 42 -4.61 2.71 -23.06
CA ARG A 42 -4.41 2.40 -21.63
C ARG A 42 -5.66 1.81 -21.00
N LEU A 43 -6.84 2.38 -21.26
CA LEU A 43 -8.10 1.86 -20.74
C LEU A 43 -8.35 0.43 -21.24
N ARG A 44 -8.10 0.18 -22.53
CA ARG A 44 -8.22 -1.15 -23.12
C ARG A 44 -7.27 -2.16 -22.49
N THR A 45 -6.00 -1.81 -22.29
CA THR A 45 -5.03 -2.70 -21.62
C THR A 45 -5.43 -2.97 -20.17
N TRP A 46 -5.98 -1.98 -19.48
CA TRP A 46 -6.47 -2.16 -18.12
C TRP A 46 -7.67 -3.12 -18.06
N GLU A 47 -8.65 -2.97 -18.94
CA GLU A 47 -9.79 -3.89 -19.06
C GLU A 47 -9.32 -5.32 -19.34
N GLN A 48 -8.35 -5.49 -20.24
CA GLN A 48 -7.76 -6.81 -20.54
C GLN A 48 -7.08 -7.43 -19.32
N ARG A 49 -6.28 -6.67 -18.57
CA ARG A 49 -5.63 -7.17 -17.35
C ARG A 49 -6.64 -7.55 -16.28
N HIS A 50 -7.68 -6.74 -16.11
CA HIS A 50 -8.75 -7.02 -15.17
C HIS A 50 -9.51 -8.30 -15.52
N GLU A 51 -9.78 -8.55 -16.80
CA GLU A 51 -10.42 -9.78 -17.24
C GLU A 51 -9.54 -11.01 -17.01
N VAL A 52 -8.25 -10.93 -17.35
CA VAL A 52 -7.29 -12.00 -17.05
C VAL A 52 -7.19 -12.26 -15.54
N SER A 53 -7.22 -11.21 -14.72
CA SER A 53 -7.22 -11.36 -13.25
C SER A 53 -8.44 -12.13 -12.76
N LYS A 54 -9.64 -11.85 -13.29
CA LYS A 54 -10.86 -12.60 -12.95
C LYS A 54 -10.76 -14.06 -13.35
N ASP A 55 -10.24 -14.33 -14.55
CA ASP A 55 -10.05 -15.70 -15.04
C ASP A 55 -9.09 -16.47 -14.15
N ILE A 56 -7.97 -15.86 -13.75
CA ILE A 56 -7.01 -16.44 -12.81
C ILE A 56 -7.71 -16.77 -11.48
N THR A 57 -8.45 -15.82 -10.90
CA THR A 57 -9.18 -16.04 -9.65
C THR A 57 -10.20 -17.18 -9.79
N SER A 58 -10.95 -17.21 -10.89
CA SER A 58 -11.93 -18.26 -11.18
C SER A 58 -11.27 -19.65 -11.26
N ILE A 59 -10.14 -19.75 -11.97
CA ILE A 59 -9.35 -20.98 -12.07
C ILE A 59 -8.86 -21.42 -10.68
N SER A 60 -8.31 -20.50 -9.88
CA SER A 60 -7.84 -20.81 -8.53
C SER A 60 -8.98 -21.29 -7.62
N VAL A 61 -10.14 -20.64 -7.67
CA VAL A 61 -11.33 -21.06 -6.91
C VAL A 61 -11.78 -22.46 -7.33
N LYS A 62 -11.82 -22.75 -8.63
CA LYS A 62 -12.21 -24.06 -9.15
C LYS A 62 -11.23 -25.15 -8.72
N GLN A 63 -9.92 -24.93 -8.89
CA GLN A 63 -8.87 -25.86 -8.44
C GLN A 63 -8.97 -26.13 -6.93
N TRP A 64 -9.27 -25.10 -6.16
CA TRP A 64 -9.47 -25.21 -4.72
C TRP A 64 -10.72 -26.05 -4.37
N GLN A 65 -11.84 -25.87 -5.08
CA GLN A 65 -13.03 -26.70 -4.92
C GLN A 65 -12.77 -28.17 -5.27
N ASP A 66 -12.05 -28.42 -6.37
CA ASP A 66 -11.73 -29.77 -6.85
C ASP A 66 -10.80 -30.53 -5.89
N THR A 67 -9.84 -29.83 -5.26
CA THR A 67 -8.86 -30.45 -4.35
C THR A 67 -9.41 -30.66 -2.93
N THR A 68 -10.29 -29.80 -2.45
CA THR A 68 -10.73 -29.82 -1.04
C THR A 68 -12.14 -30.39 -0.82
N GLY A 69 -12.92 -30.62 -1.87
CA GLY A 69 -14.22 -31.32 -1.82
C GLY A 69 -15.36 -30.61 -1.06
N SER A 70 -15.08 -29.53 -0.32
CA SER A 70 -16.10 -28.68 0.30
C SER A 70 -15.50 -27.35 0.78
N ALA A 71 -16.27 -26.26 0.68
CA ALA A 71 -15.99 -24.96 1.28
C ALA A 71 -15.47 -25.12 2.73
N PRO A 72 -14.44 -24.39 3.20
CA PRO A 72 -14.06 -24.44 4.60
C PRO A 72 -15.29 -24.02 5.40
N LYS A 73 -15.84 -24.95 6.19
CA LYS A 73 -16.87 -24.63 7.17
C LYS A 73 -16.22 -23.65 8.13
N ILE A 74 -16.62 -22.39 8.06
CA ILE A 74 -16.32 -21.40 9.08
C ILE A 74 -16.75 -22.03 10.41
N PRO A 75 -15.82 -22.26 11.36
CA PRO A 75 -16.17 -22.88 12.62
C PRO A 75 -17.22 -22.00 13.31
N ASP A 76 -18.39 -22.61 13.54
CA ASP A 76 -19.51 -21.97 14.20
C ASP A 76 -19.06 -21.53 15.61
N SER A 77 -19.02 -20.22 15.83
CA SER A 77 -18.48 -19.55 17.03
C SER A 77 -19.31 -19.81 18.30
N SER A 78 -20.25 -20.75 18.26
CA SER A 78 -21.27 -20.97 19.30
C SER A 78 -20.86 -21.93 20.42
N LYS A 79 -19.64 -22.51 20.40
CA LYS A 79 -19.15 -23.38 21.50
C LYS A 79 -17.97 -22.75 22.22
N GLY A 80 -18.31 -22.01 23.28
CA GLY A 80 -17.36 -21.43 24.23
C GLY A 80 -16.43 -22.47 24.84
N VAL A 81 -15.15 -22.11 24.93
CA VAL A 81 -14.12 -22.86 25.64
C VAL A 81 -14.38 -22.72 27.14
N VAL A 82 -14.67 -23.83 27.79
CA VAL A 82 -14.79 -23.94 29.26
C VAL A 82 -13.39 -23.84 29.84
N ALA A 83 -13.10 -22.74 30.55
CA ALA A 83 -11.88 -22.57 31.31
C ALA A 83 -11.95 -23.42 32.60
N SER A 84 -10.98 -24.31 32.78
CA SER A 84 -10.77 -25.09 34.00
C SER A 84 -10.27 -24.19 35.13
N GLN A 85 -10.87 -24.35 36.30
CA GLN A 85 -10.54 -23.66 37.55
C GLN A 85 -9.18 -24.13 38.10
N GLY A 86 -8.36 -23.17 38.54
CA GLY A 86 -7.20 -23.38 39.41
C GLY A 86 -7.28 -22.41 40.59
N ALA A 87 -7.31 -22.96 41.80
CA ALA A 87 -7.39 -22.25 43.07
C ALA A 87 -5.99 -21.85 43.61
N ALA A 88 -5.87 -20.70 44.27
CA ALA A 88 -5.12 -20.50 45.52
C ALA A 88 -5.06 -19.01 45.96
N GLY A 89 -5.44 -18.75 47.23
CA GLY A 89 -4.68 -18.00 48.24
C GLY A 89 -4.31 -16.51 48.04
N ALA A 90 -4.92 -15.65 48.85
CA ALA A 90 -4.50 -14.27 49.22
C ALA A 90 -3.21 -14.27 50.09
N PRO A 91 -2.55 -13.13 50.53
CA PRO A 91 -3.12 -11.78 50.75
C PRO A 91 -2.24 -10.52 50.47
N HIS A 92 -2.93 -9.37 50.53
CA HIS A 92 -2.56 -7.94 50.65
C HIS A 92 -1.10 -7.44 50.71
N SER A 93 -0.81 -6.40 49.90
CA SER A 93 0.02 -5.22 50.26
C SER A 93 -0.38 -4.00 49.39
N PRO A 94 -0.36 -2.74 49.91
CA PRO A 94 -0.81 -1.55 49.18
C PRO A 94 0.36 -0.79 48.54
N VAL A 95 0.36 -0.59 47.21
CA VAL A 95 1.38 0.23 46.52
C VAL A 95 0.79 1.01 45.32
N ASP A 96 0.91 2.34 45.43
CA ASP A 96 1.00 3.45 44.46
C ASP A 96 0.30 3.44 43.07
N PRO A 97 -0.47 4.50 42.70
CA PRO A 97 -1.05 4.70 41.37
C PRO A 97 -0.11 5.41 40.38
N ARG A 98 1.20 5.14 40.42
CA ARG A 98 2.17 5.73 39.47
C ARG A 98 3.31 4.77 39.12
N LYS A 99 3.09 3.86 38.18
CA LYS A 99 4.17 3.28 37.35
C LYS A 99 3.60 2.58 36.11
N GLY A 100 4.30 2.79 35.00
CA GLY A 100 3.91 2.37 33.66
C GLY A 100 3.74 0.86 33.49
N ILE A 101 3.00 0.52 32.44
CA ILE A 101 2.73 -0.86 32.03
C ILE A 101 4.06 -1.53 31.64
N PRO A 102 4.34 -2.75 32.15
CA PRO A 102 5.55 -3.48 31.82
C PRO A 102 5.55 -3.91 30.34
N ALA A 103 6.62 -3.56 29.64
CA ALA A 103 6.96 -4.18 28.37
C ALA A 103 7.26 -5.66 28.62
N LYS A 104 6.38 -6.54 28.11
CA LYS A 104 6.62 -7.93 27.68
C LYS A 104 5.27 -8.65 27.50
N GLN A 105 4.59 -8.37 26.40
CA GLN A 105 3.87 -9.41 25.69
C GLN A 105 4.39 -9.40 24.27
N ALA A 106 4.91 -10.55 23.84
CA ALA A 106 5.42 -10.72 22.49
C ALA A 106 4.27 -10.43 21.51
N SER A 107 4.46 -9.42 20.65
CA SER A 107 3.54 -9.11 19.57
C SER A 107 3.26 -10.36 18.73
N PRO A 108 2.00 -10.57 18.30
CA PRO A 108 1.70 -11.63 17.35
C PRO A 108 2.40 -11.31 16.02
N VAL A 109 3.41 -12.12 15.67
CA VAL A 109 4.03 -12.06 14.35
C VAL A 109 2.98 -12.49 13.33
N VAL A 110 2.36 -11.52 12.64
CA VAL A 110 1.55 -11.80 11.45
C VAL A 110 2.51 -12.21 10.34
N THR A 111 2.73 -13.52 10.23
CA THR A 111 3.55 -14.07 9.16
C THR A 111 2.65 -14.39 7.98
N VAL A 112 2.85 -13.71 6.86
CA VAL A 112 2.36 -14.20 5.57
C VAL A 112 3.27 -15.34 5.16
N ARG A 113 2.89 -16.59 5.46
CA ARG A 113 3.64 -17.79 5.05
C ARG A 113 2.96 -18.46 3.87
N ARG A 114 3.74 -18.79 2.84
CA ARG A 114 3.47 -19.95 1.99
C ARG A 114 3.77 -21.21 2.79
N LEU A 115 2.94 -22.23 2.62
CA LEU A 115 3.11 -23.53 3.26
C LEU A 115 4.28 -24.26 2.59
N GLY A 116 5.37 -24.48 3.33
CA GLY A 116 6.54 -25.27 2.91
C GLY A 116 7.69 -24.43 2.36
N ASP A 117 8.73 -24.22 3.18
CA ASP A 117 10.14 -24.47 2.79
C ASP A 117 11.13 -24.20 3.95
N PRO A 118 12.32 -24.84 3.94
CA PRO A 118 13.24 -24.95 5.08
C PRO A 118 14.17 -23.74 5.24
N MET A 119 14.75 -23.61 6.44
CA MET A 119 15.70 -22.56 6.81
C MET A 119 16.96 -22.62 5.93
N VAL A 120 17.25 -21.53 5.21
CA VAL A 120 18.58 -21.24 4.69
C VAL A 120 19.02 -19.89 5.27
N SER A 121 19.97 -19.97 6.20
CA SER A 121 20.76 -18.83 6.66
C SER A 121 21.87 -18.61 5.62
N THR A 122 21.98 -17.43 5.05
CA THR A 122 23.17 -17.07 4.27
C THR A 122 23.68 -15.70 4.69
N GLU A 123 24.91 -15.73 5.19
CA GLU A 123 25.75 -14.59 5.54
C GLU A 123 26.00 -13.73 4.28
N LEU A 124 25.85 -12.41 4.43
CA LEU A 124 26.06 -11.42 3.38
C LEU A 124 27.52 -10.99 3.35
N GLU A 125 28.28 -11.54 2.40
CA GLU A 125 29.60 -11.04 2.03
C GLU A 125 29.60 -10.55 0.58
N GLY A 126 30.00 -9.30 0.36
CA GLY A 126 30.43 -8.77 -0.94
C GLY A 126 29.34 -8.09 -1.78
N SER A 127 29.37 -6.75 -1.74
CA SER A 127 28.67 -5.83 -2.66
C SER A 127 28.98 -6.17 -4.14
N ARG A 128 28.18 -7.05 -4.76
CA ARG A 128 28.07 -7.17 -6.21
C ARG A 128 26.79 -6.48 -6.66
N ARG A 129 26.89 -5.62 -7.68
CA ARG A 129 25.73 -5.12 -8.43
C ARG A 129 24.94 -6.31 -8.94
N ILE A 130 23.77 -6.55 -8.37
CA ILE A 130 22.83 -7.53 -8.88
C ILE A 130 22.00 -6.81 -9.95
N THR A 131 22.37 -6.96 -11.22
CA THR A 131 21.46 -6.70 -12.34
C THR A 131 20.52 -7.89 -12.46
N CYS A 132 19.57 -8.01 -11.54
CA CYS A 132 18.50 -8.99 -11.64
C CYS A 132 17.33 -8.37 -12.41
N SER A 133 16.77 -9.14 -13.34
CA SER A 133 15.47 -8.81 -13.94
C SER A 133 14.36 -8.95 -12.89
N ALA A 134 13.19 -8.38 -13.17
CA ALA A 134 12.04 -8.52 -12.26
C ALA A 134 11.62 -9.99 -12.12
N GLU A 135 11.79 -10.77 -13.19
CA GLU A 135 11.56 -12.22 -13.18
C GLU A 135 12.51 -12.94 -12.21
N ASP A 136 13.80 -12.58 -12.19
CA ASP A 136 14.79 -13.20 -11.29
C ASP A 136 14.48 -12.92 -9.81
N LEU A 137 13.94 -11.75 -9.47
CA LEU A 137 13.54 -11.40 -8.10
C LEU A 137 12.31 -12.19 -7.63
N ILE A 138 11.36 -12.40 -8.55
CA ILE A 138 10.16 -13.19 -8.30
C ILE A 138 10.52 -14.67 -8.13
N GLU A 139 11.38 -15.20 -9.01
CA GLU A 139 11.86 -16.59 -8.95
C GLU A 139 12.74 -16.85 -7.73
N ALA A 140 13.54 -15.88 -7.30
CA ALA A 140 14.32 -15.96 -6.07
C ALA A 140 13.46 -15.93 -4.79
N GLY A 141 12.15 -15.73 -4.90
CA GLY A 141 11.25 -15.65 -3.75
C GLY A 141 11.60 -14.49 -2.81
N PHE A 142 12.25 -13.45 -3.33
CA PHE A 142 12.74 -12.35 -2.53
C PHE A 142 11.60 -11.42 -2.12
N PHE A 143 10.99 -11.71 -0.98
CA PHE A 143 10.02 -10.85 -0.32
C PHE A 143 10.62 -10.44 1.03
N PRO A 144 11.22 -9.24 1.15
CA PRO A 144 11.69 -8.78 2.45
C PRO A 144 10.49 -8.73 3.39
N THR A 145 10.60 -9.47 4.49
CA THR A 145 9.58 -9.49 5.52
C THR A 145 9.93 -8.39 6.52
N THR A 146 9.16 -7.32 6.48
CA THR A 146 9.30 -6.23 7.45
C THR A 146 8.27 -6.42 8.55
N PRO A 147 8.69 -6.54 9.83
CA PRO A 147 7.75 -6.53 10.93
C PRO A 147 7.02 -5.19 10.97
N ILE A 148 5.72 -5.24 11.19
CA ILE A 148 4.89 -4.07 11.41
C ILE A 148 4.34 -4.10 12.83
N ALA A 149 4.25 -2.94 13.45
CA ALA A 149 3.58 -2.78 14.74
C ALA A 149 2.84 -1.46 14.76
N TYR A 150 1.72 -1.40 15.45
CA TYR A 150 0.98 -0.17 15.66
C TYR A 150 0.12 -0.24 16.92
N THR A 151 -0.08 0.92 17.51
CA THR A 151 -0.88 1.09 18.72
C THR A 151 -2.23 1.72 18.39
N GLU A 152 -3.15 1.73 19.36
CA GLU A 152 -4.42 2.46 19.25
C GLU A 152 -4.20 3.94 18.94
N LYS A 153 -3.14 4.55 19.52
CA LYS A 153 -2.72 5.91 19.23
C LYS A 153 -2.36 6.10 17.76
N ASP A 154 -1.65 5.16 17.16
CA ASP A 154 -1.28 5.22 15.74
C ASP A 154 -2.52 5.10 14.85
N ALA A 155 -3.47 4.22 15.21
CA ALA A 155 -4.74 4.06 14.50
C ALA A 155 -5.61 5.33 14.58
N ILE A 156 -5.71 5.95 15.77
CA ILE A 156 -6.44 7.21 15.97
C ILE A 156 -5.77 8.35 15.19
N LEU A 157 -4.44 8.45 15.26
CA LEU A 157 -3.70 9.47 14.54
C LEU A 157 -3.88 9.34 13.02
N TYR A 158 -3.87 8.10 12.51
CA TYR A 158 -4.18 7.81 11.11
C TYR A 158 -5.61 8.20 10.76
N ALA A 159 -6.59 7.80 11.57
CA ALA A 159 -8.00 8.11 11.36
C ALA A 159 -8.24 9.63 11.29
N LEU A 160 -7.68 10.38 12.23
CA LEU A 160 -7.72 11.84 12.22
C LEU A 160 -7.01 12.42 10.99
N GLY A 161 -5.85 11.87 10.61
CA GLY A 161 -5.07 12.31 9.44
C GLY A 161 -5.81 12.15 8.11
N VAL A 162 -6.66 11.13 7.98
CA VAL A 162 -7.52 10.95 6.79
C VAL A 162 -8.87 11.68 6.90
N GLY A 163 -9.11 12.40 7.99
CA GLY A 163 -10.31 13.22 8.19
C GLY A 163 -11.51 12.49 8.82
N ALA A 164 -11.31 11.32 9.42
CA ALA A 164 -12.38 10.64 10.14
C ALA A 164 -12.78 11.42 11.40
N THR A 165 -14.09 11.54 11.64
CA THR A 165 -14.66 12.25 12.79
C THR A 165 -15.54 11.35 13.68
N GLU A 166 -15.78 10.12 13.24
CA GLU A 166 -16.64 9.16 13.92
C GLU A 166 -15.95 8.61 15.19
N ARG A 167 -16.67 8.62 16.32
CA ARG A 167 -16.10 8.22 17.62
C ARG A 167 -15.50 6.81 17.63
N LYS A 168 -16.09 5.86 16.88
CA LYS A 168 -15.56 4.50 16.74
C LYS A 168 -14.15 4.41 16.15
N TYR A 169 -13.63 5.47 15.53
CA TYR A 169 -12.28 5.51 14.96
C TYR A 169 -11.32 6.42 15.74
N VAL A 170 -11.85 7.36 16.52
CA VAL A 170 -11.04 8.41 17.16
C VAL A 170 -11.07 8.36 18.69
N TYR A 171 -11.85 7.45 19.28
CA TYR A 171 -11.98 7.28 20.71
C TYR A 171 -11.84 5.81 21.09
N GLU A 172 -10.71 5.48 21.72
CA GLU A 172 -10.30 4.13 22.10
C GLU A 172 -11.29 3.44 23.07
N ASN A 173 -11.98 4.21 23.92
CA ASN A 173 -12.96 3.64 24.85
C ASN A 173 -14.37 3.51 24.25
N HIS A 174 -14.53 3.69 22.94
CA HIS A 174 -15.80 3.44 22.27
C HIS A 174 -16.11 1.93 22.25
N PRO A 175 -17.35 1.48 22.53
CA PRO A 175 -17.68 0.05 22.54
C PRO A 175 -17.39 -0.64 21.20
N ASP A 176 -17.56 0.09 20.10
CA ASP A 176 -17.26 -0.38 18.74
C ASP A 176 -15.94 0.18 18.20
N PHE A 177 -14.94 0.44 19.05
CA PHE A 177 -13.66 0.97 18.59
C PHE A 177 -13.03 0.04 17.54
N ALA A 178 -12.66 0.61 16.40
CA ALA A 178 -12.17 -0.13 15.25
C ALA A 178 -11.08 0.65 14.53
N VAL A 179 -10.26 -0.07 13.75
CA VAL A 179 -9.21 0.52 12.91
C VAL A 179 -9.70 0.60 11.47
N LEU A 180 -9.42 1.72 10.79
CA LEU A 180 -9.74 1.87 9.38
C LEU A 180 -8.96 0.82 8.56
N PRO A 181 -9.60 0.07 7.64
CA PRO A 181 -8.93 -0.95 6.84
C PRO A 181 -7.69 -0.42 6.09
N THR A 182 -7.73 0.84 5.65
CA THR A 182 -6.64 1.49 4.91
C THR A 182 -5.40 1.78 5.75
N MET A 183 -5.44 1.58 7.07
CA MET A 183 -4.29 1.71 7.98
C MET A 183 -3.11 0.84 7.55
N ILE A 184 -3.36 -0.30 6.88
CA ILE A 184 -2.30 -1.18 6.36
C ILE A 184 -1.33 -0.41 5.46
N PHE A 185 -1.79 0.56 4.66
CA PHE A 185 -0.90 1.36 3.85
C PHE A 185 0.04 2.26 4.66
N ALA A 186 -0.37 2.71 5.85
CA ALA A 186 0.54 3.48 6.71
C ALA A 186 1.59 2.58 7.36
N THR A 187 1.23 1.33 7.66
CA THR A 187 2.15 0.38 8.29
C THR A 187 3.38 0.05 7.43
N THR A 188 3.25 0.12 6.09
CA THR A 188 4.39 -0.10 5.18
C THR A 188 5.44 1.01 5.23
N PHE A 189 5.08 2.22 5.69
CA PHE A 189 6.02 3.33 5.89
C PHE A 189 6.51 3.41 7.34
N LYS A 190 5.69 2.96 8.30
CA LYS A 190 5.99 3.04 9.73
C LYS A 190 6.98 1.97 10.19
N GLY A 191 6.80 0.72 9.75
CA GLY A 191 7.52 -0.43 10.29
C GLY A 191 7.08 -0.80 11.72
N ASP A 192 8.01 -1.34 12.51
CA ASP A 192 7.80 -1.82 13.88
C ASP A 192 8.01 -0.74 14.96
N GLU A 193 8.76 0.31 14.68
CA GLU A 193 8.99 1.39 15.64
C GLU A 193 7.81 2.38 15.69
N SER A 194 7.24 2.61 16.88
CA SER A 194 6.13 3.57 17.11
C SER A 194 6.61 4.98 17.49
N SER A 195 7.85 5.13 17.94
CA SER A 195 8.33 6.37 18.58
C SER A 195 9.20 7.28 17.71
N LYS A 196 9.45 6.93 16.45
CA LYS A 196 10.47 7.60 15.65
C LYS A 196 9.91 8.15 14.34
N THR A 197 10.18 9.42 14.07
CA THR A 197 9.95 10.01 12.75
C THR A 197 10.82 9.27 11.73
N GLN A 198 10.19 8.70 10.72
CA GLN A 198 10.90 7.96 9.66
C GLN A 198 11.40 8.95 8.59
N PRO A 199 12.63 8.78 8.07
CA PRO A 199 13.08 9.54 6.91
C PRO A 199 12.25 9.16 5.66
N PHE A 200 12.19 10.07 4.69
CA PHE A 200 11.58 9.78 3.39
C PHE A 200 12.66 9.62 2.31
N PRO A 201 12.68 8.51 1.55
CA PRO A 201 11.82 7.34 1.69
C PRO A 201 12.17 6.50 2.94
N PRO A 202 11.22 5.73 3.50
CA PRO A 202 11.48 4.78 4.57
C PRO A 202 12.51 3.73 4.12
N PRO A 203 13.45 3.31 4.98
CA PRO A 203 14.43 2.28 4.63
C PRO A 203 13.81 0.96 4.14
N GLN A 204 12.61 0.64 4.62
CA GLN A 204 11.88 -0.57 4.26
C GLN A 204 11.31 -0.52 2.82
N LEU A 205 11.15 0.69 2.26
CA LEU A 205 10.79 0.90 0.86
C LEU A 205 12.01 1.06 -0.05
N LEU A 206 13.16 1.44 0.51
CA LEU A 206 14.46 1.36 -0.14
C LEU A 206 14.93 -0.10 -0.11
N MET A 207 14.31 -0.93 -0.95
CA MET A 207 15.05 -2.06 -1.50
C MET A 207 16.31 -1.47 -2.17
N ASP A 208 17.48 -2.11 -2.06
CA ASP A 208 18.78 -1.70 -2.63
C ASP A 208 18.79 -1.63 -4.19
N LEU A 209 17.66 -1.29 -4.77
CA LEU A 209 17.42 -1.05 -6.17
C LEU A 209 17.99 0.33 -6.51
N ASP A 210 19.11 0.34 -7.23
CA ASP A 210 19.71 1.54 -7.84
C ASP A 210 18.72 2.33 -8.74
N ILE A 211 17.52 1.78 -8.99
CA ILE A 211 16.42 2.36 -9.78
C ILE A 211 15.94 3.71 -9.22
N PHE A 212 16.07 3.94 -7.92
CA PHE A 212 15.59 5.15 -7.23
C PHE A 212 16.55 6.36 -7.34
N LYS A 213 17.81 6.17 -7.75
CA LYS A 213 18.80 7.27 -7.80
C LYS A 213 18.51 8.23 -8.95
N GLY A 214 18.04 9.43 -8.60
CA GLY A 214 17.87 10.55 -9.54
C GLY A 214 16.59 10.54 -10.37
N LYS A 215 15.59 9.72 -10.00
CA LYS A 215 14.30 9.63 -10.71
C LYS A 215 13.14 10.06 -9.81
N VAL A 216 12.17 10.78 -10.37
CA VAL A 216 10.88 11.07 -9.72
C VAL A 216 10.00 9.84 -9.87
N ILE A 217 9.53 9.31 -8.75
CA ILE A 217 8.63 8.16 -8.72
C ILE A 217 7.27 8.62 -8.26
N ILE A 218 6.26 8.17 -8.98
CA ILE A 218 4.86 8.51 -8.72
C ILE A 218 4.19 7.24 -8.25
N ASP A 219 3.62 7.32 -7.06
CA ASP A 219 2.70 6.30 -6.55
C ASP A 219 1.35 6.49 -7.26
N ALA A 220 1.17 5.77 -8.37
CA ALA A 220 0.03 5.94 -9.26
C ALA A 220 -1.19 5.09 -8.86
N GLU A 221 -0.94 3.90 -8.30
CA GLU A 221 -1.97 2.88 -8.07
C GLU A 221 -1.68 2.11 -6.78
N ARG A 222 -2.74 1.86 -6.00
CA ARG A 222 -2.69 1.00 -4.80
C ARG A 222 -3.90 0.06 -4.80
N SER A 223 -3.67 -1.22 -4.51
CA SER A 223 -4.71 -2.23 -4.32
C SER A 223 -4.59 -2.87 -2.94
N MET A 224 -5.71 -3.16 -2.29
CA MET A 224 -5.74 -3.93 -1.05
C MET A 224 -6.90 -4.92 -1.04
N GLU A 225 -6.68 -6.07 -0.43
CA GLU A 225 -7.67 -7.10 -0.18
C GLU A 225 -7.63 -7.47 1.30
N VAL A 226 -8.78 -7.40 1.98
CA VAL A 226 -8.89 -7.72 3.41
C VAL A 226 -9.34 -9.17 3.55
N LEU A 227 -8.40 -10.06 3.88
CA LEU A 227 -8.66 -11.49 3.96
C LEU A 227 -9.40 -11.92 5.22
N LYS A 228 -9.20 -11.20 6.34
CA LYS A 228 -9.74 -11.60 7.65
C LYS A 228 -10.15 -10.38 8.48
N GLY A 229 -11.44 -10.34 8.83
CA GLY A 229 -12.03 -9.53 9.89
C GLY A 229 -11.70 -8.03 9.86
N PRO A 230 -12.23 -7.26 10.82
CA PRO A 230 -11.69 -5.94 11.10
C PRO A 230 -10.23 -6.06 11.54
N LEU A 231 -9.42 -5.07 11.21
CA LEU A 231 -8.04 -5.01 11.68
C LEU A 231 -8.02 -4.96 13.22
N PRO A 232 -7.03 -5.61 13.86
CA PRO A 232 -6.88 -5.53 15.31
C PRO A 232 -6.59 -4.09 15.74
N VAL A 233 -6.98 -3.74 16.96
CA VAL A 233 -6.77 -2.38 17.53
C VAL A 233 -5.30 -2.06 17.80
N SER A 234 -4.46 -3.09 17.95
CA SER A 234 -3.02 -2.99 18.11
C SER A 234 -2.31 -4.27 17.65
N VAL A 235 -1.09 -4.14 17.14
CA VAL A 235 -0.19 -5.23 16.70
C VAL A 235 1.22 -4.99 17.24
#